data_AF-A0A208Y7R6-F1
#
_entry.id   AF-A0A208Y7R6-F1
#
_cell.length_a   1.000
_cell.length_b   1.000
_cell.length_c   1.000
_cell.angle_alpha   90.00
_cell.angle_beta   90.00
_cell.angle_gamma   90.00
#
_symmetry.space_group_name_H-M   'P 1'
#
loop_
_entity.id
_entity.type
_entity.pdbx_description
1 polymer ?
#
loop_
_entity_poly.entity_id
_entity_poly.type
_entity_poly.pdbx_seq_one_letter_code
_entity_poly.pdbx_strand_id
1 'polypeptide(L)'
;MNLATLPGPGDEATWPAYTGHPNDPRAPDDEGRDTAIDERAAELLTAPGFTPFNPANLCEALCETGDPQIEPLCRLLAEGDTAAAGEALARLARGYWEPIARKEAERQIDAEADSACRRCRGRGCRRCEAD
;
A
#
# COMPACT_ATOMS: atom_id res chain seq x y z
N MET A 1 -52.66 -3.80 -15.48
CA MET A 1 -51.89 -5.05 -15.39
C MET A 1 -50.44 -4.66 -15.22
N ASN A 2 -49.89 -4.73 -14.01
CA ASN A 2 -48.50 -4.37 -13.76
C ASN A 2 -47.63 -5.57 -14.11
N LEU A 3 -46.86 -5.45 -15.18
CA LEU A 3 -45.77 -6.37 -15.50
C LEU A 3 -44.70 -6.17 -14.42
N ALA A 4 -44.68 -7.06 -13.42
CA ALA A 4 -43.56 -7.15 -12.50
C ALA A 4 -42.33 -7.54 -13.34
N THR A 5 -41.40 -6.60 -13.48
CA THR A 5 -40.09 -6.82 -14.09
C THR A 5 -39.41 -7.95 -13.32
N LEU A 6 -39.30 -9.13 -13.92
CA LEU A 6 -38.55 -10.22 -13.34
C LEU A 6 -37.07 -9.81 -13.32
N PRO A 7 -36.39 -9.89 -12.16
CA PRO A 7 -35.00 -9.48 -12.06
C PRO A 7 -34.12 -10.38 -12.96
N GLY A 8 -33.26 -9.74 -13.74
CA GLY A 8 -32.36 -10.38 -14.70
C GLY A 8 -31.09 -10.93 -14.04
N PRO A 9 -30.32 -11.75 -14.77
CA PRO A 9 -29.04 -12.25 -14.28
C PRO A 9 -28.08 -11.08 -14.02
N GLY A 10 -27.69 -10.90 -12.76
CA GLY A 10 -26.84 -9.78 -12.32
C GLY A 10 -27.56 -8.76 -11.45
N ASP A 11 -28.90 -8.81 -11.34
CA ASP A 11 -29.63 -7.99 -10.38
C ASP A 11 -29.41 -8.52 -8.96
N GLU A 12 -29.21 -7.64 -7.99
CA GLU A 12 -28.91 -7.95 -6.57
C GLU A 12 -29.86 -9.00 -5.98
N ALA A 13 -31.13 -8.98 -6.39
CA ALA A 13 -32.18 -9.92 -5.96
C ALA A 13 -31.98 -11.37 -6.47
N THR A 14 -31.10 -11.58 -7.45
CA THR A 14 -30.78 -12.90 -8.03
C THR A 14 -29.44 -13.46 -7.55
N TRP A 15 -28.70 -12.71 -6.74
CA TRP A 15 -27.38 -13.13 -6.31
C TRP A 15 -27.49 -14.24 -5.25
N PRO A 16 -26.60 -15.25 -5.29
CA PRO A 16 -26.55 -16.27 -4.23
C PRO A 16 -26.21 -15.61 -2.89
N ALA A 17 -26.57 -16.27 -1.79
CA ALA A 17 -26.23 -15.81 -0.44
C ALA A 17 -24.73 -15.45 -0.34
N TYR A 18 -24.39 -14.42 0.43
CA TYR A 18 -23.00 -13.98 0.62
C TYR A 18 -22.12 -15.15 1.06
N THR A 19 -21.17 -15.53 0.21
CA THR A 19 -20.29 -16.70 0.42
C THR A 19 -18.94 -16.32 1.00
N GLY A 20 -18.67 -15.03 1.24
CA GLY A 20 -17.36 -14.56 1.73
C GLY A 20 -16.22 -14.77 0.75
N HIS A 21 -16.51 -14.91 -0.55
CA HIS A 21 -15.51 -15.12 -1.58
C HIS A 21 -14.64 -13.84 -1.75
N PRO A 22 -13.30 -13.93 -1.84
CA PRO A 22 -12.41 -12.77 -1.92
C PRO A 22 -12.68 -11.82 -3.10
N ASN A 23 -13.31 -12.32 -4.16
CA ASN A 23 -13.73 -11.54 -5.33
C ASN A 23 -15.26 -11.28 -5.39
N ASP A 24 -15.97 -11.39 -4.25
CA ASP A 24 -17.39 -11.01 -4.17
C ASP A 24 -17.49 -9.48 -4.14
N PRO A 25 -18.16 -8.83 -5.11
CA PRO A 25 -18.34 -7.37 -5.12
C PRO A 25 -19.11 -6.81 -3.91
N ARG A 26 -19.76 -7.67 -3.12
CA ARG A 26 -20.45 -7.33 -1.86
C ARG A 26 -19.57 -7.48 -0.64
N ALA A 27 -18.32 -7.97 -0.79
CA ALA A 27 -17.38 -7.90 0.31
C ALA A 27 -17.31 -6.44 0.77
N PRO A 28 -17.41 -6.14 2.08
CA PRO A 28 -17.22 -4.79 2.57
C PRO A 28 -15.89 -4.33 1.99
N ASP A 29 -15.95 -3.22 1.28
CA ASP A 29 -14.78 -2.71 0.61
C ASP A 29 -13.69 -2.50 1.68
N ASP A 30 -12.48 -2.94 1.36
CA ASP A 30 -11.34 -2.91 2.28
C ASP A 30 -10.78 -1.47 2.45
N GLU A 31 -11.54 -0.42 2.12
CA GLU A 31 -11.23 1.02 2.24
C GLU A 31 -10.67 1.34 3.62
N GLY A 32 -11.19 0.71 4.67
CA GLY A 32 -10.67 0.86 6.03
C GLY A 32 -9.27 0.27 6.22
N ARG A 33 -8.97 -0.87 5.57
CA ARG A 33 -7.65 -1.50 5.59
C ARG A 33 -6.66 -0.70 4.77
N ASP A 34 -7.03 -0.28 3.56
CA ASP A 34 -6.17 0.53 2.71
C ASP A 34 -5.83 1.87 3.36
N THR A 35 -6.82 2.52 3.99
CA THR A 35 -6.59 3.73 4.80
C THR A 35 -5.63 3.46 5.95
N ALA A 36 -5.81 2.38 6.70
CA ALA A 36 -4.91 2.03 7.80
C ALA A 36 -3.47 1.74 7.33
N ILE A 37 -3.32 1.12 6.16
CA ILE A 37 -2.01 0.89 5.52
C ILE A 37 -1.36 2.22 5.15
N ASP A 38 -2.11 3.13 4.53
CA ASP A 38 -1.58 4.44 4.14
C ASP A 38 -1.18 5.29 5.34
N GLU A 39 -2.00 5.31 6.39
CA GLU A 39 -1.68 5.98 7.65
C GLU A 39 -0.40 5.41 8.28
N ARG A 40 -0.29 4.07 8.39
CA ARG A 40 0.91 3.42 8.94
C ARG A 40 2.14 3.63 8.06
N ALA A 41 1.99 3.63 6.73
CA ALA A 41 3.09 3.92 5.82
C ALA A 41 3.61 5.35 6.00
N ALA A 42 2.71 6.33 6.18
CA ALA A 42 3.07 7.71 6.48
C ALA A 42 3.82 7.83 7.82
N GLU A 43 3.40 7.09 8.85
CA GLU A 43 4.13 7.00 10.13
C GLU A 43 5.54 6.43 9.93
N LEU A 44 5.68 5.32 9.19
CA LEU A 44 6.97 4.70 8.89
C LEU A 44 7.92 5.68 8.20
N LEU A 45 7.46 6.46 7.22
CA LEU A 45 8.31 7.44 6.53
C LEU A 45 8.86 8.55 7.43
N THR A 46 8.34 8.70 8.65
CA THR A 46 8.89 9.59 9.68
C THR A 46 9.74 8.85 10.73
N ALA A 47 9.71 7.52 10.74
CA ALA A 47 10.40 6.68 11.70
C ALA A 47 11.84 6.33 11.24
N PRO A 48 12.78 6.15 12.19
CA PRO A 48 14.12 5.67 11.89
C PRO A 48 14.07 4.37 11.06
N GLY A 49 14.88 4.30 10.00
CA GLY A 49 14.93 3.18 9.07
C GLY A 49 14.17 3.40 7.77
N PHE A 50 13.16 4.28 7.74
CA PHE A 50 12.36 4.55 6.53
C PHE A 50 12.38 6.03 6.11
N THR A 51 12.92 6.93 6.94
CA THR A 51 13.06 8.36 6.59
C THR A 51 13.86 8.56 5.30
N PRO A 52 13.29 9.09 4.20
CA PRO A 52 13.96 9.12 2.90
C PRO A 52 15.22 9.99 2.84
N PHE A 53 15.32 11.00 3.71
CA PHE A 53 16.39 12.00 3.68
C PHE A 53 17.41 11.88 4.82
N ASN A 54 17.53 10.70 5.44
CA ASN A 54 18.75 10.41 6.19
C ASN A 54 19.88 10.00 5.22
N PRO A 55 21.16 10.14 5.57
CA PRO A 55 22.26 9.87 4.64
C PRO A 55 22.29 8.44 4.06
N ALA A 56 21.96 7.43 4.87
CA ALA A 56 21.99 6.03 4.44
C ALA A 56 20.84 5.74 3.45
N ASN A 57 19.63 6.13 3.81
CA ASN A 57 18.43 5.90 3.02
C ASN A 57 18.42 6.70 1.71
N LEU A 58 18.98 7.91 1.71
CA LEU A 58 19.14 8.69 0.49
C LEU A 58 20.14 8.03 -0.46
N CYS A 59 21.26 7.55 0.08
CA CYS A 59 22.26 6.81 -0.70
C CYS A 59 21.65 5.55 -1.31
N GLU A 60 20.92 4.75 -0.52
CA GLU A 60 20.22 3.56 -0.98
C GLU A 60 19.24 3.88 -2.11
N ALA A 61 18.37 4.89 -1.95
CA ALA A 61 17.43 5.29 -2.99
C ALA A 61 18.13 5.70 -4.29
N LEU A 62 19.26 6.42 -4.21
CA LEU A 62 20.06 6.80 -5.37
C LEU A 62 20.76 5.61 -6.03
N CYS A 63 21.21 4.62 -5.26
CA CYS A 63 21.89 3.43 -5.79
C CYS A 63 20.92 2.44 -6.44
N GLU A 64 19.71 2.30 -5.90
CA GLU A 64 18.69 1.38 -6.40
C GLU A 64 17.84 1.98 -7.53
N THR A 65 17.89 3.31 -7.70
CA THR A 65 17.26 3.98 -8.83
C THR A 65 18.14 3.87 -10.08
N GLY A 66 17.55 3.52 -11.22
CA GLY A 66 18.28 3.41 -12.48
C GLY A 66 18.79 4.74 -13.02
N ASP A 67 19.86 4.68 -13.82
CA ASP A 67 20.49 5.84 -14.46
C ASP A 67 19.49 6.77 -15.19
N PRO A 68 18.49 6.27 -15.96
CA PRO A 68 17.55 7.15 -16.68
C PRO A 68 16.73 8.05 -15.76
N GLN A 69 16.45 7.62 -14.54
CA GLN A 69 15.72 8.42 -13.55
C GLN A 69 16.64 9.43 -12.84
N ILE A 70 17.96 9.21 -12.82
CA ILE A 70 18.98 10.07 -12.20
C ILE A 70 19.49 11.14 -13.19
N GLU A 71 19.58 10.83 -14.49
CA GLU A 71 20.06 11.76 -15.52
C GLU A 71 19.41 13.16 -15.47
N PRO A 72 18.07 13.31 -15.29
CA PRO A 72 17.45 14.63 -15.16
C PRO A 72 17.93 15.39 -13.92
N LEU A 73 18.12 14.70 -12.79
CA LEU A 73 18.64 15.31 -11.57
C LEU A 73 20.08 15.82 -11.77
N CYS A 74 20.95 15.02 -12.39
CA CYS A 74 22.32 15.41 -12.72
C CYS A 74 22.35 16.67 -13.60
N ARG A 75 21.46 16.77 -14.59
CA ARG A 75 21.35 17.94 -15.47
C ARG A 75 20.96 19.19 -14.70
N LEU A 76 19.92 19.12 -13.87
CA LEU A 76 19.45 20.26 -13.07
C LEU A 76 20.54 20.77 -12.10
N LEU A 77 21.29 19.84 -11.50
CA LEU A 77 22.44 20.19 -10.67
C LEU A 77 23.56 20.89 -11.45
N ALA A 78 23.87 20.42 -12.67
CA ALA A 78 24.87 21.04 -13.53
C ALA A 78 24.46 22.44 -14.04
N GLU A 79 23.16 22.65 -14.25
CA GLU A 79 22.58 23.94 -14.64
C GLU A 79 22.49 24.94 -13.46
N GLY A 80 22.70 24.45 -12.22
CA GLY A 80 22.58 25.26 -11.02
C GLY A 80 21.13 25.53 -10.60
N ASP A 81 20.15 24.84 -11.18
CA ASP A 81 18.75 24.94 -10.77
C ASP A 81 18.50 24.10 -9.51
N THR A 82 18.92 24.64 -8.37
CA THR A 82 18.86 23.95 -7.08
C THR A 82 17.42 23.68 -6.62
N ALA A 83 16.46 24.51 -7.04
CA ALA A 83 15.06 24.35 -6.66
C ALA A 83 14.45 23.13 -7.37
N ALA A 84 14.59 23.07 -8.69
CA ALA A 84 14.11 21.93 -9.47
C ALA A 84 14.89 20.65 -9.14
N ALA A 85 16.20 20.74 -8.90
CA ALA A 85 17.00 19.60 -8.45
C ALA A 85 16.52 19.07 -7.09
N GLY A 86 16.20 19.95 -6.14
CA GLY A 86 15.65 19.56 -4.84
C GLY A 86 14.32 18.81 -4.95
N GLU A 87 13.42 19.29 -5.82
CA GLU A 87 12.13 18.60 -6.08
C GLU A 87 12.32 17.26 -6.79
N ALA A 88 13.21 17.19 -7.77
CA ALA A 88 13.55 15.95 -8.46
C ALA A 88 14.15 14.91 -7.50
N LEU A 89 15.08 15.33 -6.64
CA LEU A 89 15.68 14.48 -5.61
C LEU A 89 14.61 13.98 -4.63
N ALA A 90 13.69 14.85 -4.21
CA ALA A 90 12.64 14.48 -3.28
C ALA A 90 11.69 13.44 -3.86
N ARG A 91 11.30 13.61 -5.12
CA ARG A 91 10.45 12.65 -5.83
C ARG A 91 11.15 11.31 -6.03
N LEU A 92 12.44 11.30 -6.33
CA LEU A 92 13.23 10.07 -6.46
C LEU A 92 13.29 9.32 -5.13
N ALA A 93 13.73 9.99 -4.06
CA ALA A 93 13.87 9.38 -2.74
C ALA A 93 12.52 8.85 -2.23
N ARG A 94 11.45 9.64 -2.35
CA ARG A 94 10.10 9.21 -1.96
C ARG A 94 9.57 8.09 -2.83
N GLY A 95 9.76 8.15 -4.15
CA GLY A 95 9.30 7.11 -5.07
C GLY A 95 9.93 5.75 -4.79
N TYR A 96 11.14 5.71 -4.24
CA TYR A 96 11.77 4.48 -3.76
C TYR A 96 11.21 4.02 -2.40
N TRP A 97 11.12 4.91 -1.42
CA TRP A 97 10.79 4.55 -0.04
C TRP A 97 9.29 4.37 0.23
N GLU A 98 8.40 5.09 -0.44
CA GLU A 98 6.94 5.01 -0.23
C GLU A 98 6.38 3.60 -0.50
N PRO A 99 6.69 2.92 -1.61
CA PRO A 99 6.24 1.55 -1.84
C PRO A 99 6.78 0.55 -0.80
N ILE A 100 8.03 0.73 -0.37
CA ILE A 100 8.67 -0.13 0.63
C ILE A 100 7.98 0.06 1.99
N ALA A 101 7.74 1.30 2.40
CA ALA A 101 7.00 1.64 3.61
C ALA A 101 5.57 1.08 3.58
N ARG A 102 4.86 1.20 2.44
CA ARG A 102 3.52 0.64 2.27
C ARG A 102 3.51 -0.89 2.44
N LYS A 103 4.47 -1.59 1.82
CA LYS A 103 4.60 -3.05 1.95
C LYS A 103 4.91 -3.48 3.39
N GLU A 104 5.75 -2.72 4.08
CA GLU A 104 6.05 -2.97 5.49
C GLU A 104 4.83 -2.69 6.39
N ALA A 105 4.09 -1.62 6.14
CA ALA A 105 2.84 -1.31 6.85
C ALA A 105 1.83 -2.45 6.70
N GLU A 106 1.64 -2.95 5.47
CA GLU A 106 0.82 -4.12 5.20
C GLU A 106 1.28 -5.33 6.02
N ARG A 107 2.59 -5.64 6.01
CA ARG A 107 3.16 -6.74 6.80
C ARG A 107 2.87 -6.60 8.29
N GLN A 108 2.99 -5.40 8.84
CA GLN A 108 2.76 -5.12 10.26
C GLN A 108 1.28 -5.28 10.62
N ILE A 109 0.38 -4.69 9.84
CA ILE A 109 -1.07 -4.80 10.05
C ILE A 109 -1.50 -6.27 9.98
N ASP A 110 -0.99 -7.00 8.99
CA ASP A 110 -1.26 -8.42 8.86
C ASP A 110 -0.76 -9.18 10.11
N ALA A 111 0.47 -8.91 10.57
CA ALA A 111 1.05 -9.55 11.77
C ALA A 111 0.30 -9.18 13.08
N GLU A 112 -0.21 -7.95 13.18
CA GLU A 112 -1.03 -7.51 14.29
C GLU A 112 -2.38 -8.26 14.31
N ALA A 113 -3.06 -8.34 13.17
CA ALA A 113 -4.30 -9.10 13.03
C ALA A 113 -4.11 -10.59 13.38
N ASP A 114 -3.00 -11.13 12.93
CA ASP A 114 -2.52 -12.49 13.15
C ASP A 114 -2.32 -12.81 14.64
N SER A 115 -1.57 -11.96 15.33
CA SER A 115 -1.32 -12.11 16.76
C SER A 115 -2.56 -11.86 17.63
N ALA A 116 -3.47 -10.99 17.18
CA ALA A 116 -4.73 -10.68 17.86
C ALA A 116 -5.78 -11.80 17.72
N CYS A 117 -5.56 -12.80 16.86
CA CYS A 117 -6.48 -13.92 16.64
C CYS A 117 -6.79 -14.66 17.95
N ARG A 118 -8.02 -14.55 18.45
CA ARG A 118 -8.42 -15.19 19.72
C ARG A 118 -8.44 -16.73 19.65
N ARG A 119 -8.60 -17.29 18.45
CA ARG A 119 -8.73 -18.75 18.21
C ARG A 119 -7.42 -19.48 18.45
N CYS A 120 -6.33 -19.02 17.86
CA CYS A 120 -5.03 -19.67 18.01
C CYS A 120 -3.92 -18.77 18.56
N ARG A 121 -4.23 -17.52 18.92
CA ARG A 121 -3.37 -16.61 19.69
C ARG A 121 -2.00 -16.42 19.02
N GLY A 122 -1.99 -16.19 17.71
CA GLY A 122 -0.77 -16.02 16.93
C GLY A 122 0.05 -17.31 16.70
N ARG A 123 -0.47 -18.49 17.07
CA ARG A 123 0.18 -19.77 16.78
C ARG A 123 -0.08 -20.29 15.34
N GLY A 124 -0.94 -19.61 14.56
CA GLY A 124 -1.18 -19.82 13.12
C GLY A 124 -2.10 -18.73 12.52
N CYS A 125 -1.77 -18.06 11.43
CA CYS A 125 -2.53 -16.89 10.90
C CYS A 125 -1.76 -16.30 9.70
N ARG A 126 -2.27 -15.49 8.75
CA ARG A 126 -3.56 -14.86 8.41
C ARG A 126 -4.71 -15.82 8.21
N ARG A 127 -5.64 -15.78 9.18
CA ARG A 127 -6.63 -16.83 9.46
C ARG A 127 -5.87 -18.12 9.77
N CYS A 128 -6.14 -18.79 10.87
CA CYS A 128 -5.28 -19.89 11.34
C CYS A 128 -5.24 -21.14 10.42
N GLU A 129 -5.84 -21.06 9.25
CA GLU A 129 -7.04 -21.83 8.95
C GLU A 129 -7.74 -21.07 7.82
N ALA A 130 -7.36 -21.23 6.56
CA ALA A 130 -8.41 -21.14 5.53
C ALA A 130 -9.38 -22.35 5.63
N ASP A 131 -9.14 -23.23 6.62
CA ASP A 131 -9.87 -24.40 7.14
C ASP A 131 -11.16 -24.06 7.91
#